data_AF-A0A922PVZ5-F1
#
_entry.id   AF-A0A922PVZ5-F1
#
_cell.length_a   1.000
_cell.length_b   1.000
_cell.length_c   1.000
_cell.angle_alpha   90.00
_cell.angle_beta   90.00
_cell.angle_gamma   90.00
#
_symmetry.space_group_name_H-M   'P 1'
#
loop_
_entity.id
_entity.type
_entity.pdbx_description
1 polymer ?
#
loop_
_entity_poly.entity_id
_entity_poly.type
_entity_poly.pdbx_seq_one_letter_code
_entity_poly.pdbx_strand_id
1 'polypeptide(L)'
;MIIISAILLIVFLYFLWRHFRQDNYGYAFVMYIGAVVFYANLYHNLPASGQFWLMLVTVLALVAITGSFIYRAVTATHDVRHHWYAVALGVLAIVLAIIFKFVL
;
A
#
# COMPACT_ATOMS: atom_id res chain seq x y z
N MET A 1 0.53 -11.50 19.51
CA MET A 1 0.02 -10.28 18.82
C MET A 1 0.49 -10.18 17.36
N ILE A 2 1.73 -10.54 17.03
CA ILE A 2 2.29 -10.50 15.66
C ILE A 2 1.43 -11.29 14.66
N ILE A 3 1.12 -12.56 14.97
CA ILE A 3 0.35 -13.46 14.07
C ILE A 3 -1.04 -12.89 13.76
N ILE A 4 -1.74 -12.39 14.78
CA ILE A 4 -3.07 -11.78 14.62
C ILE A 4 -2.98 -10.54 13.73
N SER A 5 -1.96 -9.70 13.93
CA SER A 5 -1.75 -8.49 13.12
C SER A 5 -1.43 -8.83 11.67
N ALA A 6 -0.65 -9.88 11.42
CA ALA A 6 -0.35 -10.35 10.08
C ALA A 6 -1.59 -10.91 9.36
N ILE A 7 -2.41 -11.71 10.05
CA ILE A 7 -3.66 -12.24 9.51
C ILE A 7 -4.62 -11.08 9.17
N LEU A 8 -4.81 -10.14 10.09
CA LEU A 8 -5.68 -9.00 9.87
C LEU A 8 -5.16 -8.12 8.73
N LEU A 9 -3.84 -7.87 8.66
CA LEU A 9 -3.24 -7.16 7.54
C LEU A 9 -3.57 -7.81 6.19
N ILE A 10 -3.41 -9.14 6.07
CA ILE A 10 -3.73 -9.88 4.84
C ILE A 10 -5.21 -9.76 4.49
N VAL A 11 -6.10 -9.89 5.48
CA VAL A 11 -7.55 -9.76 5.29
C VAL A 11 -7.91 -8.36 4.78
N PHE A 12 -7.39 -7.32 5.42
CA PHE A 12 -7.63 -5.94 5.02
C PHE A 12 -7.09 -5.63 3.63
N LEU A 13 -5.90 -6.13 3.27
CA LEU A 13 -5.34 -5.99 1.92
C LEU A 13 -6.19 -6.71 0.86
N TYR A 14 -6.71 -7.91 1.17
CA TYR A 14 -7.59 -8.65 0.28
C TYR A 14 -8.90 -7.88 0.02
N PHE A 15 -9.55 -7.39 1.09
CA PHE A 15 -10.78 -6.61 0.96
C PHE A 15 -10.55 -5.25 0.30
N LEU A 16 -9.42 -4.60 0.57
CA LEU A 16 -9.01 -3.37 -0.12
C LEU A 16 -8.99 -3.61 -1.63
N TRP A 17 -8.27 -4.64 -2.09
CA TRP A 17 -8.18 -4.97 -3.51
C TRP A 17 -9.55 -5.30 -4.11
N ARG A 18 -10.36 -6.09 -3.39
CA ARG A 18 -11.72 -6.46 -3.83
C ARG A 18 -12.62 -5.23 -3.99
N HIS A 19 -12.67 -4.34 -3.01
CA HIS A 19 -13.52 -3.15 -3.05
C HIS A 19 -13.04 -2.13 -4.08
N PHE A 20 -11.73 -1.99 -4.27
CA PHE A 20 -11.15 -1.14 -5.31
C PHE A 20 -11.55 -1.64 -6.71
N ARG A 21 -11.57 -2.97 -6.94
CA ARG A 21 -12.01 -3.56 -8.20
C ARG A 21 -13.52 -3.42 -8.47
N GLN A 22 -14.31 -3.18 -7.42
CA GLN A 22 -15.76 -2.98 -7.49
C GLN A 22 -16.14 -1.49 -7.54
N ASP A 23 -15.16 -0.59 -7.72
CA ASP A 23 -15.35 0.86 -7.68
C ASP A 23 -15.99 1.38 -6.38
N ASN A 24 -15.91 0.59 -5.30
CA ASN A 24 -16.42 0.95 -3.99
C ASN A 24 -15.32 1.65 -3.18
N TYR A 25 -14.99 2.87 -3.58
CA TYR A 25 -13.88 3.64 -3.04
C TYR A 25 -14.02 3.98 -1.54
N GLY A 26 -15.26 4.14 -1.05
CA GLY A 26 -15.51 4.40 0.37
C GLY A 26 -15.10 3.23 1.26
N TYR A 27 -15.54 2.02 0.93
CA TYR A 27 -15.11 0.82 1.67
C TYR A 27 -13.64 0.50 1.41
N ALA A 28 -13.13 0.71 0.20
CA ALA A 28 -11.70 0.55 -0.08
C ALA A 28 -10.85 1.45 0.84
N PHE A 29 -11.24 2.71 1.05
CA PHE A 29 -10.55 3.61 1.96
C PHE A 29 -10.54 3.12 3.42
N VAL A 30 -11.68 2.62 3.92
CA VAL A 30 -11.76 2.00 5.26
C VAL A 30 -10.83 0.79 5.36
N MET A 31 -10.77 -0.04 4.31
CA MET A 31 -9.88 -1.19 4.28
C MET A 31 -8.40 -0.78 4.24
N TYR A 32 -8.08 0.31 3.56
CA TYR A 32 -6.73 0.88 3.53
C TYR A 32 -6.29 1.35 4.92
N ILE A 33 -7.14 2.09 5.64
CA ILE A 33 -6.83 2.53 7.02
C ILE A 33 -6.57 1.31 7.91
N GLY A 34 -7.43 0.28 7.83
CA GLY A 34 -7.23 -0.94 8.60
C GLY A 34 -5.90 -1.64 8.28
N ALA A 35 -5.55 -1.76 7.00
CA ALA A 35 -4.26 -2.31 6.59
C ALA A 35 -3.09 -1.51 7.18
N VAL A 36 -3.14 -0.18 7.15
CA VAL A 36 -2.10 0.68 7.74
C VAL A 36 -1.96 0.48 9.25
N VAL A 37 -3.08 0.40 9.99
CA VAL A 37 -3.09 0.17 11.44
C VAL A 37 -2.45 -1.16 11.81
N PHE A 38 -2.84 -2.24 11.14
CA PHE A 38 -2.29 -3.57 11.42
C PHE A 38 -0.84 -3.72 10.95
N TYR A 39 -0.45 -3.05 9.86
CA TYR A 39 0.94 -2.93 9.44
C TYR A 39 1.79 -2.24 10.52
N ALA A 40 1.36 -1.08 11.02
CA ALA A 40 2.07 -0.35 12.05
C ALA A 40 2.20 -1.15 13.35
N ASN A 41 1.13 -1.85 13.75
CA ASN A 41 1.17 -2.73 14.91
C ASN A 41 2.11 -3.93 14.70
N LEU A 42 2.09 -4.55 13.51
CA LEU A 42 3.01 -5.63 13.15
C LEU A 42 4.46 -5.16 13.22
N TYR A 43 4.74 -3.97 12.67
CA TYR A 43 6.05 -3.35 12.66
C TYR A 43 6.58 -3.12 14.10
N HIS A 44 5.80 -2.50 14.98
CA HIS A 44 6.25 -2.19 16.35
C HIS A 44 6.50 -3.43 17.20
N ASN A 45 5.82 -4.54 16.92
CA ASN A 45 5.98 -5.79 17.65
C ASN A 45 7.11 -6.68 17.10
N LEU A 46 7.75 -6.32 15.98
CA LEU A 46 8.90 -7.06 15.44
C LEU A 46 10.21 -6.60 16.10
N PRO A 47 11.20 -7.50 16.24
CA PRO A 47 12.56 -7.11 16.62
C PRO A 47 13.16 -6.17 15.56
N ALA A 48 14.14 -5.35 15.93
CA ALA A 48 14.72 -4.32 15.05
C ALA A 48 15.20 -4.87 13.69
N SER A 49 15.78 -6.08 13.67
CA SER A 49 16.15 -6.75 12.42
C SER A 49 14.93 -7.08 11.55
N GLY A 50 13.83 -7.53 12.15
CA GLY A 50 12.57 -7.81 11.46
C GLY A 50 11.85 -6.56 10.96
N GLN A 51 11.94 -5.45 11.69
CA GLN A 51 11.41 -4.15 11.27
C GLN A 51 12.07 -3.67 9.99
N PHE A 52 13.40 -3.72 9.92
CA PHE A 52 14.15 -3.34 8.72
C PHE A 52 13.72 -4.17 7.50
N TRP A 53 13.66 -5.49 7.63
CA TRP A 53 13.24 -6.37 6.53
C TRP A 53 11.79 -6.12 6.11
N LEU A 54 10.87 -5.92 7.06
CA LEU A 54 9.48 -5.63 6.76
C LEU A 54 9.34 -4.30 6.01
N MET A 55 10.05 -3.25 6.46
CA MET A 55 10.09 -1.96 5.78
C MET A 55 10.63 -2.10 4.36
N LEU A 56 11.78 -2.77 4.19
CA LEU A 56 12.42 -2.98 2.90
C LEU A 56 11.48 -3.67 1.91
N VAL A 57 10.85 -4.79 2.32
CA VAL A 57 9.89 -5.53 1.49
C VAL A 57 8.69 -4.64 1.12
N THR A 58 8.20 -3.84 2.07
CA THR A 58 7.05 -2.95 1.84
C THR A 58 7.38 -1.85 0.83
N VAL A 59 8.56 -1.22 0.96
CA VAL A 59 9.03 -0.21 0.03
C VAL A 59 9.22 -0.81 -1.38
N LEU A 60 9.87 -1.97 -1.49
CA LEU A 60 10.06 -2.65 -2.77
C LEU A 60 8.72 -3.01 -3.42
N ALA A 61 7.77 -3.53 -2.65
CA ALA A 61 6.43 -3.85 -3.12
C ALA A 61 5.69 -2.59 -3.62
N LEU A 62 5.75 -1.49 -2.87
CA LEU A 62 5.13 -0.23 -3.27
C LEU A 62 5.78 0.37 -4.52
N VAL A 63 7.10 0.28 -4.66
CA VAL A 63 7.81 0.71 -5.89
C VAL A 63 7.35 -0.13 -7.08
N ALA A 64 7.27 -1.45 -6.93
CA ALA A 64 6.78 -2.34 -7.99
C ALA A 64 5.33 -2.04 -8.39
N ILE A 65 4.45 -1.82 -7.40
CA ILE A 65 3.04 -1.44 -7.62
C ILE A 65 2.95 -0.09 -8.33
N THR A 66 3.70 0.91 -7.86
CA THR A 66 3.74 2.24 -8.48
C THR A 66 4.23 2.16 -9.92
N GLY A 67 5.32 1.42 -10.17
CA GLY A 67 5.85 1.19 -11.51
C GLY A 67 4.85 0.52 -12.45
N SER A 68 4.08 -0.46 -11.94
CA SER A 68 2.99 -1.11 -12.70
C SER A 68 1.88 -0.12 -13.08
N PHE A 69 1.49 0.77 -12.16
CA PHE A 69 0.50 1.80 -12.45
C PHE A 69 1.01 2.86 -13.43
N ILE A 70 2.28 3.27 -13.32
CA ILE A 70 2.92 4.18 -14.29
C ILE A 70 2.97 3.51 -15.67
N TYR A 71 3.39 2.25 -15.76
CA TYR A 71 3.43 1.51 -17.01
C TYR A 71 2.04 1.46 -17.66
N ARG A 72 1.01 1.10 -16.88
CA ARG A 72 -0.39 1.12 -17.33
C ARG A 72 -0.84 2.52 -17.78
N ALA A 73 -0.43 3.57 -17.08
CA ALA A 73 -0.71 4.96 -17.48
C ALA A 73 -0.04 5.33 -18.80
N VAL A 74 1.20 4.87 -19.05
CA VAL A 74 1.92 5.16 -20.30
C VAL A 74 1.29 4.42 -21.48
N THR A 75 0.81 3.19 -21.28
CA THR A 75 0.20 2.37 -22.34
C THR A 75 -1.30 2.58 -22.54
N ALA A 76 -1.97 3.38 -21.69
CA ALA A 76 -3.41 3.63 -21.78
C ALA A 76 -3.77 4.67 -22.86
N THR A 77 -4.96 4.53 -23.45
CA THR A 77 -5.57 5.52 -24.35
C THR A 77 -5.84 6.84 -23.63
N HIS A 78 -5.94 7.95 -24.37
CA HIS A 78 -5.97 9.33 -23.84
C HIS A 78 -6.97 9.53 -22.69
N ASP A 79 -8.16 8.93 -22.74
CA ASP A 79 -9.21 9.13 -21.73
C ASP A 79 -8.94 8.45 -20.37
N VAL A 80 -8.15 7.36 -20.32
CA VAL A 80 -7.90 6.61 -19.07
C VAL A 80 -6.54 6.95 -18.45
N ARG A 81 -5.72 7.70 -19.18
CA ARG A 81 -4.33 8.02 -18.84
C ARG A 81 -4.21 8.79 -17.53
N HIS A 82 -5.03 9.84 -17.37
CA HIS A 82 -4.99 10.72 -16.20
C HIS A 82 -5.38 10.00 -14.90
N HIS A 83 -6.31 9.04 -14.97
CA HIS A 83 -6.68 8.23 -13.82
C HIS A 83 -5.48 7.40 -13.31
N TRP A 84 -4.78 6.71 -14.21
CA TRP A 84 -3.62 5.89 -13.83
C TRP A 84 -2.42 6.71 -13.35
N TYR A 85 -2.20 7.92 -13.90
CA TYR A 85 -1.20 8.85 -13.36
C TYR A 85 -1.54 9.33 -11.94
N ALA A 86 -2.81 9.65 -11.67
CA ALA A 86 -3.26 10.06 -10.33
C ALA A 86 -3.09 8.92 -9.31
N VAL A 87 -3.42 7.69 -9.70
CA VAL A 87 -3.19 6.49 -8.86
C VAL A 87 -1.70 6.30 -8.58
N ALA A 88 -0.84 6.42 -9.59
CA ALA A 88 0.61 6.29 -9.41
C ALA A 88 1.19 7.37 -8.45
N LEU A 89 0.78 8.63 -8.61
CA LEU A 89 1.16 9.72 -7.72
C LEU A 89 0.70 9.49 -6.27
N GLY A 90 -0.51 8.96 -6.08
CA GLY A 90 -1.04 8.61 -4.76
C GLY A 90 -0.21 7.53 -4.06
N VAL A 91 0.16 6.46 -4.77
CA VAL A 91 1.02 5.41 -4.20
C VAL A 91 2.42 5.96 -3.89
N LEU A 92 2.97 6.79 -4.77
CA LEU A 92 4.28 7.43 -4.56
C LEU A 92 4.30 8.37 -3.35
N ALA A 93 3.22 9.11 -3.11
CA ALA A 93 3.06 9.95 -1.92
C ALA A 93 3.02 9.12 -0.63
N ILE A 94 2.36 7.97 -0.64
CA ILE A 94 2.33 7.04 0.51
C ILE A 94 3.72 6.47 0.77
N VAL A 95 4.47 6.09 -0.28
CA VAL A 95 5.87 5.64 -0.17
C VAL A 95 6.72 6.71 0.50
N LEU A 96 6.66 7.95 -0.01
CA LEU A 96 7.43 9.06 0.52
C LEU A 96 7.06 9.35 1.98
N ALA A 97 5.78 9.32 2.35
CA ALA A 97 5.34 9.54 3.72
C ALA A 97 5.84 8.45 4.69
N ILE A 98 5.88 7.19 4.26
CA ILE A 98 6.45 6.08 5.04
C ILE A 98 7.97 6.29 5.19
N ILE A 99 8.69 6.57 4.11
CA ILE A 99 10.14 6.80 4.15
C ILE A 99 10.47 7.97 5.09
N PHE A 100 9.81 9.12 4.92
CA PHE A 100 10.05 10.30 5.75
C PHE A 100 9.77 10.08 7.24
N LYS A 101 8.78 9.27 7.60
CA LYS A 101 8.43 8.99 9.01
C LYS A 101 9.44 8.07 9.71
N PHE A 102 10.13 7.21 8.97
CA PHE A 102 10.98 6.16 9.55
C PHE A 102 12.47 6.34 9.27
N VAL A 103 12.85 7.15 8.28
CA VAL A 103 14.26 7.50 7.97
C VAL A 103 14.67 8.84 8.58
N LEU A 104 13.72 9.76 8.82
CA LEU A 104 13.93 11.10 9.39
C LEU A 104 13.30 11.19 10.78
#